data_AF-A0A178MMU4-F1
#
_entry.id   AF-A0A178MMU4-F1
#
_cell.length_a   1.000
_cell.length_b   1.000
_cell.length_c   1.000
_cell.angle_alpha   90.00
_cell.angle_beta   90.00
_cell.angle_gamma   90.00
#
_symmetry.space_group_name_H-M   'P 1'
#
loop_
_entity.id
_entity.type
_entity.pdbx_description
1 polymer ?
#
loop_
_entity_poly.entity_id
_entity_poly.type
_entity_poly.pdbx_seq_one_letter_code
_entity_poly.pdbx_strand_id
1 'polypeptide(L)'
;MTTFEPPSGPSGPKACEAIANTMIGHFTTRLEVEAARRGGALTAAAIRELAESFLAEEAKRFQSVFRRSFDACTVTREAKQWESARRKPFDRILMKAFAPLFPPRQGDDGGKGVLSRRVIPGFNLAIDKMIGPMLYEQCQRKSQAILDRHRASSGGYDWDRIHADPETHALTTDVLVVVAHYFSAFEHRRDWFLSLVNSHLAPAQPGSPDSTWQLTETSFAEMMRALFADVRAQVVARPVELRRRYGEHTVDTVAAFFRRLDQL
;
A
#
# COMPACT_ATOMS: atom_id res chain seq x y z
N MET A 1 -34.68 -22.99 -6.51
CA MET A 1 -33.89 -22.98 -5.27
C MET A 1 -33.34 -21.58 -5.08
N THR A 2 -34.03 -20.78 -4.27
CA THR A 2 -33.63 -19.41 -3.91
C THR A 2 -32.64 -19.50 -2.75
N THR A 3 -31.38 -19.16 -3.01
CA THR A 3 -30.35 -19.00 -1.99
C THR A 3 -30.70 -17.79 -1.13
N PHE A 4 -31.09 -18.03 0.13
CA PHE A 4 -31.21 -17.00 1.14
C PHE A 4 -29.82 -16.49 1.49
N GLU A 5 -29.49 -15.29 1.02
CA GLU A 5 -28.28 -14.58 1.42
C GLU A 5 -28.61 -13.85 2.74
N PRO A 6 -27.99 -14.21 3.88
CA PRO A 6 -28.27 -13.55 5.14
C PRO A 6 -27.84 -12.08 5.06
N PRO A 7 -28.57 -11.16 5.74
CA PRO A 7 -28.30 -9.73 5.63
C PRO A 7 -26.85 -9.41 5.99
N SER A 8 -26.23 -8.57 5.16
CA SER A 8 -24.89 -8.04 5.39
C SER A 8 -24.81 -7.43 6.79
N GLY A 9 -24.06 -8.07 7.68
CA GLY A 9 -23.86 -7.58 9.05
C GLY A 9 -23.22 -6.18 9.08
N PRO A 10 -23.32 -5.47 10.21
CA PRO A 10 -22.76 -4.13 10.35
C PRO A 10 -21.26 -4.12 10.05
N SER A 11 -20.77 -3.09 9.36
CA SER A 11 -19.37 -2.89 8.99
C SER A 11 -18.68 -1.84 9.88
N GLY A 12 -17.35 -1.92 10.03
CA GLY A 12 -16.57 -0.94 10.79
C GLY A 12 -16.73 -1.06 12.32
N PRO A 13 -16.63 0.04 13.10
CA PRO A 13 -16.72 -0.01 14.57
C PRO A 13 -17.96 -0.71 15.10
N LYS A 14 -19.09 -0.59 14.40
CA LYS A 14 -20.36 -1.24 14.73
C LYS A 14 -20.32 -2.77 14.57
N ALA A 15 -19.42 -3.30 13.74
CA ALA A 15 -19.18 -4.74 13.61
C ALA A 15 -18.55 -5.31 14.88
N CYS A 16 -17.50 -4.64 15.38
CA CYS A 16 -16.82 -5.01 16.61
C CYS A 16 -17.75 -4.90 17.83
N GLU A 17 -18.56 -3.84 17.87
CA GLU A 17 -19.57 -3.64 18.92
C GLU A 17 -20.64 -4.74 18.90
N ALA A 18 -21.15 -5.12 17.73
CA ALA A 18 -22.13 -6.20 17.60
C ALA A 18 -21.55 -7.56 18.05
N ILE A 19 -20.29 -7.86 17.72
CA ILE A 19 -19.63 -9.10 18.15
C ILE A 19 -19.43 -9.10 19.67
N ALA A 20 -18.97 -8.00 20.25
CA ALA A 20 -18.78 -7.88 21.70
C ALA A 20 -20.10 -8.06 22.46
N ASN A 21 -21.17 -7.39 22.02
CA ASN A 21 -22.49 -7.50 22.62
C ASN A 21 -23.06 -8.92 22.50
N THR A 22 -22.83 -9.59 21.37
CA THR A 22 -23.27 -10.97 21.17
C THR A 22 -22.52 -11.93 22.10
N MET A 23 -21.19 -11.81 22.21
CA MET A 23 -20.41 -12.66 23.13
C MET A 23 -20.82 -12.46 24.59
N ILE A 24 -20.98 -11.21 25.01
CA ILE A 24 -21.41 -10.88 26.38
C ILE A 24 -22.80 -11.47 26.64
N GLY A 25 -23.76 -11.27 25.72
CA GLY A 25 -25.10 -11.83 25.85
C GLY A 25 -25.11 -13.35 25.96
N HIS A 26 -24.36 -14.05 25.11
CA HIS A 26 -24.24 -15.51 25.16
C HIS A 26 -23.62 -16.00 26.48
N PHE A 27 -22.60 -15.30 26.98
CA PHE A 27 -21.99 -15.64 28.27
C PHE A 27 -22.96 -15.42 29.43
N THR A 28 -23.71 -14.31 29.43
CA THR A 28 -24.74 -14.02 30.43
C THR A 28 -25.82 -15.09 30.45
N THR A 29 -26.34 -15.51 29.29
CA THR A 29 -27.31 -16.62 29.21
C THR A 29 -26.75 -17.92 29.77
N ARG A 30 -25.46 -18.20 29.55
CA ARG A 30 -24.83 -19.42 30.07
C ARG A 30 -24.64 -19.36 31.59
N LEU A 31 -24.35 -18.18 32.14
CA LEU A 31 -24.34 -17.94 33.59
C LEU A 31 -25.72 -18.15 34.21
N GLU A 32 -26.78 -17.66 33.58
CA GLU A 32 -28.17 -17.85 34.06
C GLU A 32 -28.56 -19.33 34.11
N VAL A 33 -28.23 -20.09 33.05
CA VAL A 33 -28.51 -21.53 32.97
C VAL A 33 -27.75 -22.30 34.05
N GLU A 34 -26.47 -22.00 34.25
CA GLU A 34 -25.67 -22.69 35.26
C GLU A 34 -26.08 -22.29 36.68
N ALA A 35 -26.44 -21.02 36.91
CA ALA A 35 -26.98 -20.57 38.19
C ALA A 35 -28.28 -21.30 38.51
N ALA A 36 -29.20 -21.43 37.55
CA ALA A 36 -30.44 -22.19 37.72
C ALA A 36 -30.18 -23.67 38.08
N ARG A 37 -29.19 -24.31 37.44
CA ARG A 37 -28.79 -25.69 37.76
C ARG A 37 -28.23 -25.85 39.17
N ARG A 38 -27.59 -24.81 39.72
CA ARG A 38 -26.93 -24.84 41.04
C ARG A 38 -27.76 -24.19 42.15
N GLY A 39 -29.08 -24.07 41.96
CA GLY A 39 -29.98 -23.54 42.99
C GLY A 39 -29.98 -22.01 43.11
N GLY A 40 -29.62 -21.30 42.04
CA GLY A 40 -29.72 -19.85 41.93
C GLY A 40 -28.44 -19.08 42.28
N ALA A 41 -27.34 -19.76 42.62
CA ALA A 41 -26.08 -19.11 42.99
C ALA A 41 -24.86 -19.75 42.30
N LEU A 42 -23.88 -18.91 41.96
CA LEU A 42 -22.58 -19.33 41.42
C LEU A 42 -21.46 -18.79 42.29
N THR A 43 -20.45 -19.62 42.54
CA THR A 43 -19.23 -19.18 43.20
C THR A 43 -18.29 -18.51 42.20
N ALA A 44 -17.39 -17.67 42.68
CA ALA A 44 -16.37 -17.03 41.84
C ALA A 44 -15.45 -18.04 41.12
N ALA A 45 -15.27 -19.24 41.69
CA ALA A 45 -14.53 -20.31 41.04
C ALA A 45 -15.32 -20.92 39.86
N ALA A 46 -16.61 -21.20 40.06
CA ALA A 46 -17.48 -21.72 39.01
C ALA A 46 -17.63 -20.73 37.84
N ILE A 47 -17.71 -19.42 38.12
CA ILE A 47 -17.78 -18.39 37.07
C ILE A 47 -16.50 -18.38 36.22
N ARG A 48 -15.32 -18.53 36.84
CA ARG A 48 -14.03 -18.58 36.12
C ARG A 48 -13.93 -19.81 35.23
N GLU A 49 -14.27 -20.98 35.75
CA GLU A 49 -14.28 -22.23 34.98
C GLU A 49 -15.27 -22.16 33.80
N LEU A 50 -16.44 -21.54 34.01
CA LEU A 50 -17.43 -21.33 32.96
C LEU A 50 -16.92 -20.34 31.90
N ALA A 51 -16.21 -19.29 32.29
CA ALA A 51 -15.62 -18.33 31.37
C ALA A 51 -14.53 -18.97 30.49
N GLU A 52 -13.65 -19.76 31.10
CA GLU A 52 -12.57 -20.45 30.37
C GLU A 52 -13.13 -21.46 29.35
N SER A 53 -14.11 -22.27 29.75
CA SER A 53 -14.77 -23.22 28.85
C SER A 53 -15.56 -22.53 27.74
N PHE A 54 -16.31 -21.47 28.06
CA PHE A 54 -17.03 -20.65 27.08
C PHE A 54 -16.09 -20.05 26.04
N LEU A 55 -14.97 -19.46 26.48
CA LEU A 55 -13.98 -18.88 25.57
C LEU A 55 -13.36 -19.95 24.66
N ALA A 56 -13.05 -21.14 25.18
CA ALA A 56 -12.46 -22.22 24.38
C ALA A 56 -13.42 -22.75 23.30
N GLU A 57 -14.72 -22.87 23.60
CA GLU A 57 -15.74 -23.32 22.65
C GLU A 57 -16.06 -22.24 21.61
N GLU A 58 -16.29 -21.00 22.07
CA GLU A 58 -16.73 -19.90 21.20
C GLU A 58 -15.58 -19.31 20.38
N ALA A 59 -14.32 -19.41 20.82
CA ALA A 59 -13.16 -18.98 20.02
C ALA A 59 -13.13 -19.64 18.63
N LYS A 60 -13.50 -20.93 18.53
CA LYS A 60 -13.59 -21.64 17.25
C LYS A 60 -14.76 -21.16 16.41
N ARG A 61 -15.91 -20.89 17.03
CA ARG A 61 -17.14 -20.50 16.34
C ARG A 61 -17.06 -19.09 15.77
N PHE A 62 -16.48 -18.16 16.53
CA PHE A 62 -16.34 -16.76 16.14
C PHE A 62 -15.08 -16.48 15.32
N GLN A 63 -14.15 -17.43 15.17
CA GLN A 63 -12.92 -17.25 14.39
C GLN A 63 -13.20 -16.70 12.97
N SER A 64 -14.21 -17.26 12.29
CA SER A 64 -14.61 -16.81 10.94
C SER A 64 -15.24 -15.41 10.92
N VAL A 65 -15.86 -14.99 12.02
CA VAL A 65 -16.53 -13.68 12.16
C VAL A 65 -15.52 -12.60 12.53
N PHE A 66 -14.58 -12.91 13.44
CA PHE A 66 -13.44 -12.05 13.74
C PHE A 66 -12.57 -11.84 12.51
N ARG A 67 -12.26 -12.90 11.77
CA ARG A 67 -11.48 -12.80 10.53
C ARG A 67 -12.17 -11.92 9.48
N ARG A 68 -13.48 -12.11 9.25
CA ARG A 68 -14.25 -11.24 8.34
C ARG A 68 -14.29 -9.78 8.78
N SER A 69 -14.45 -9.52 10.08
CA SER A 69 -14.45 -8.15 10.61
C SER A 69 -13.07 -7.52 10.54
N PHE A 70 -12.01 -8.29 10.79
CA PHE A 70 -10.62 -7.88 10.60
C PHE A 70 -10.35 -7.56 9.14
N ASP A 71 -10.74 -8.43 8.21
CA ASP A 71 -10.57 -8.24 6.77
C ASP A 71 -11.35 -7.00 6.29
N ALA A 72 -12.60 -6.81 6.73
CA ALA A 72 -13.41 -5.64 6.37
C ALA A 72 -12.86 -4.32 6.94
N CYS A 73 -12.38 -4.33 8.19
CA CYS A 73 -11.68 -3.20 8.79
C CYS A 73 -10.36 -2.91 8.10
N THR A 74 -9.64 -3.95 7.67
CA THR A 74 -8.40 -3.83 6.89
C THR A 74 -8.68 -3.21 5.53
N VAL A 75 -9.65 -3.72 4.77
CA VAL A 75 -10.09 -3.15 3.47
C VAL A 75 -10.54 -1.70 3.62
N THR A 76 -11.25 -1.34 4.69
CA THR A 76 -11.72 0.04 4.92
C THR A 76 -10.58 0.97 5.37
N ARG A 77 -9.65 0.47 6.19
CA ARG A 77 -8.45 1.20 6.63
C ARG A 77 -7.53 1.44 5.45
N GLU A 78 -7.30 0.40 4.66
CA GLU A 78 -6.59 0.45 3.39
C GLU A 78 -7.30 1.45 2.47
N ALA A 79 -8.64 1.39 2.30
CA ALA A 79 -9.44 2.38 1.54
C ALA A 79 -9.19 3.83 1.93
N LYS A 80 -9.10 4.13 3.23
CA LYS A 80 -8.74 5.45 3.72
C LYS A 80 -7.25 5.78 3.51
N GLN A 81 -6.38 4.77 3.54
CA GLN A 81 -4.97 4.90 3.19
C GLN A 81 -4.78 5.15 1.67
N TRP A 82 -5.66 4.61 0.81
CA TRP A 82 -5.69 4.81 -0.65
C TRP A 82 -6.13 6.22 -1.05
N GLU A 83 -7.05 6.83 -0.30
CA GLU A 83 -7.30 8.28 -0.39
C GLU A 83 -6.12 9.12 0.10
N SER A 84 -5.33 8.62 1.06
CA SER A 84 -4.12 9.29 1.54
C SER A 84 -2.97 9.30 0.52
N ALA A 85 -2.90 8.32 -0.41
CA ALA A 85 -1.90 8.34 -1.48
C ALA A 85 -2.08 9.53 -2.45
N ARG A 86 -3.31 10.02 -2.62
CA ARG A 86 -3.58 11.30 -3.31
C ARG A 86 -3.20 12.53 -2.48
N ARG A 87 -2.98 12.37 -1.17
CA ARG A 87 -2.56 13.43 -0.22
C ARG A 87 -1.06 13.45 0.04
N LYS A 88 -0.30 12.46 -0.42
CA LYS A 88 1.16 12.38 -0.25
C LYS A 88 1.84 12.95 -1.49
N PRO A 89 2.37 14.18 -1.45
CA PRO A 89 2.87 14.86 -2.64
C PRO A 89 4.02 14.12 -3.31
N PHE A 90 4.91 13.52 -2.52
CA PHE A 90 6.07 12.80 -3.05
C PHE A 90 5.69 11.56 -3.84
N ASP A 91 4.72 10.78 -3.34
CA ASP A 91 4.24 9.56 -4.02
C ASP A 91 3.68 9.93 -5.40
N ARG A 92 2.86 10.99 -5.45
CA ARG A 92 2.29 11.50 -6.70
C ARG A 92 3.35 12.03 -7.67
N ILE A 93 4.36 12.71 -7.15
CA ILE A 93 5.51 13.17 -7.94
C ILE A 93 6.20 12.00 -8.63
N LEU A 94 6.53 10.93 -7.89
CA LEU A 94 7.18 9.74 -8.44
C LEU A 94 6.30 9.00 -9.44
N MET A 95 5.01 8.87 -9.14
CA MET A 95 4.06 8.11 -9.97
C MET A 95 3.87 8.69 -11.37
N LYS A 96 4.07 10.00 -11.58
CA LYS A 96 3.93 10.63 -12.90
C LYS A 96 4.79 9.94 -13.96
N ALA A 97 5.99 9.49 -13.59
CA ALA A 97 6.94 8.86 -14.51
C ALA A 97 6.38 7.60 -15.18
N PHE A 98 5.54 6.82 -14.48
CA PHE A 98 4.95 5.58 -15.01
C PHE A 98 3.43 5.60 -15.09
N ALA A 99 2.79 6.74 -14.81
CA ALA A 99 1.34 6.90 -14.92
C ALA A 99 0.76 6.50 -16.30
N PRO A 100 1.44 6.76 -17.43
CA PRO A 100 1.00 6.29 -18.76
C PRO A 100 0.87 4.77 -18.93
N LEU A 101 1.43 3.98 -18.02
CA LEU A 101 1.31 2.52 -18.04
C LEU A 101 0.00 2.01 -17.41
N PHE A 102 -0.71 2.85 -16.64
CA PHE A 102 -2.03 2.50 -16.12
C PHE A 102 -3.10 2.52 -17.21
N PRO A 103 -4.27 1.86 -17.03
CA PRO A 103 -5.37 2.00 -17.97
C PRO A 103 -5.92 3.43 -17.95
N PRO A 104 -6.52 3.92 -19.05
CA PRO A 104 -7.02 5.29 -19.13
C PRO A 104 -8.17 5.50 -18.14
N ARG A 105 -8.21 6.67 -17.50
CA ARG A 105 -9.32 7.10 -16.65
C ARG A 105 -9.57 8.59 -16.90
N GLN A 106 -10.82 9.03 -16.79
CA GLN A 106 -11.13 10.46 -16.96
C GLN A 106 -10.31 11.31 -15.97
N GLY A 107 -9.59 12.29 -16.51
CA GLY A 107 -8.85 13.29 -15.73
C GLY A 107 -7.51 12.80 -15.17
N ASP A 108 -6.91 11.73 -15.70
CA ASP A 108 -5.55 11.33 -15.36
C ASP A 108 -4.69 10.92 -16.58
N ASP A 109 -3.40 10.70 -16.32
CA ASP A 109 -2.37 10.39 -17.33
C ASP A 109 -2.37 8.91 -17.78
N GLY A 110 -3.44 8.14 -17.55
CA GLY A 110 -3.49 6.72 -17.91
C GLY A 110 -3.42 6.46 -19.43
N GLY A 111 -2.82 5.35 -19.83
CA GLY A 111 -2.61 4.93 -21.21
C GLY A 111 -2.72 3.42 -21.43
N LYS A 112 -1.60 2.74 -21.69
CA LYS A 112 -1.55 1.39 -22.30
C LYS A 112 -2.18 0.25 -21.49
N GLY A 113 -2.44 0.45 -20.20
CA GLY A 113 -3.05 -0.57 -19.35
C GLY A 113 -2.15 -1.75 -18.99
N VAL A 114 -0.83 -1.58 -19.05
CA VAL A 114 0.17 -2.60 -18.66
C VAL A 114 0.15 -2.84 -17.14
N LEU A 115 -0.08 -1.78 -16.36
CA LEU A 115 -0.14 -1.83 -14.90
C LEU A 115 -1.56 -1.71 -14.39
N SER A 116 -1.90 -2.45 -13.33
CA SER A 116 -3.09 -2.15 -12.54
C SER A 116 -2.77 -1.07 -11.49
N ARG A 117 -3.70 -0.14 -11.27
CA ARG A 117 -3.62 0.85 -10.16
C ARG A 117 -3.58 0.18 -8.78
N ARG A 118 -3.93 -1.10 -8.67
CA ARG A 118 -3.77 -1.90 -7.46
C ARG A 118 -2.31 -1.97 -6.99
N VAL A 119 -1.32 -1.69 -7.85
CA VAL A 119 0.12 -1.76 -7.57
C VAL A 119 0.67 -0.62 -6.70
N ILE A 120 0.08 0.59 -6.81
CA ILE A 120 0.48 1.85 -6.14
C ILE A 120 0.88 1.70 -4.65
N PRO A 121 0.08 1.08 -3.78
CA PRO A 121 0.37 0.82 -2.37
C PRO A 121 1.67 0.07 -2.10
N GLY A 122 1.82 -1.10 -2.72
CA GLY A 122 2.99 -1.94 -2.60
C GLY A 122 4.20 -1.21 -3.16
N PHE A 123 4.02 -0.46 -4.25
CA PHE A 123 5.06 0.42 -4.79
C PHE A 123 5.49 1.49 -3.76
N ASN A 124 4.56 2.26 -3.19
CA ASN A 124 4.88 3.30 -2.20
C ASN A 124 5.55 2.70 -0.95
N LEU A 125 5.07 1.54 -0.49
CA LEU A 125 5.68 0.81 0.62
C LEU A 125 7.09 0.30 0.28
N ALA A 126 7.30 -0.18 -0.95
CA ALA A 126 8.62 -0.60 -1.40
C ALA A 126 9.57 0.60 -1.44
N ILE A 127 9.16 1.75 -1.96
CA ILE A 127 9.96 2.97 -1.98
C ILE A 127 10.36 3.39 -0.55
N ASP A 128 9.40 3.46 0.38
CA ASP A 128 9.65 3.75 1.80
C ASP A 128 10.69 2.79 2.41
N LYS A 129 10.56 1.48 2.16
CA LYS A 129 11.53 0.48 2.64
C LYS A 129 12.91 0.56 1.98
N MET A 130 12.98 0.98 0.71
CA MET A 130 14.24 1.10 -0.03
C MET A 130 15.05 2.32 0.39
N ILE A 131 14.39 3.48 0.57
CA ILE A 131 15.07 4.74 0.89
C ILE A 131 15.11 5.03 2.39
N GLY A 132 14.29 4.33 3.17
CA GLY A 132 14.18 4.45 4.62
C GLY A 132 13.23 5.57 5.07
N PRO A 133 12.61 5.44 6.24
CA PRO A 133 11.51 6.30 6.68
C PRO A 133 11.93 7.76 6.88
N MET A 134 13.16 8.01 7.32
CA MET A 134 13.68 9.37 7.52
C MET A 134 13.82 10.14 6.20
N LEU A 135 14.41 9.50 5.19
CA LEU A 135 14.55 10.10 3.86
C LEU A 135 13.18 10.23 3.18
N TYR A 136 12.31 9.22 3.30
CA TYR A 136 10.95 9.27 2.79
C TYR A 136 10.16 10.46 3.37
N GLU A 137 10.21 10.67 4.69
CA GLU A 137 9.56 11.82 5.33
C GLU A 137 10.15 13.16 4.88
N GLN A 138 11.48 13.23 4.72
CA GLN A 138 12.13 14.41 4.16
C GLN A 138 11.66 14.71 2.73
N CYS A 139 11.53 13.69 1.88
CA CYS A 139 10.99 13.82 0.54
C CYS A 139 9.54 14.29 0.54
N GLN A 140 8.69 13.79 1.46
CA GLN A 140 7.32 14.29 1.63
C GLN A 140 7.30 15.78 1.98
N ARG A 141 8.11 16.21 2.96
CA ARG A 141 8.19 17.63 3.37
C ARG A 141 8.66 18.54 2.23
N LYS A 142 9.72 18.14 1.51
CA LYS A 142 10.22 18.89 0.34
C LYS A 142 9.16 18.99 -0.76
N SER A 143 8.51 17.87 -1.06
CA SER A 143 7.44 17.83 -2.06
C SER A 143 6.26 18.72 -1.66
N GLN A 144 5.87 18.74 -0.38
CA GLN A 144 4.83 19.66 0.12
C GLN A 144 5.24 21.12 -0.05
N ALA A 145 6.48 21.48 0.26
CA ALA A 145 6.97 22.85 0.07
C ALA A 145 6.95 23.27 -1.40
N ILE A 146 7.30 22.37 -2.33
CA ILE A 146 7.17 22.62 -3.78
C ILE A 146 5.70 22.88 -4.14
N LEU A 147 4.78 22.01 -3.70
CA LEU A 147 3.34 22.17 -3.95
C LEU A 147 2.82 23.52 -3.46
N ASP A 148 3.18 23.90 -2.23
CA ASP A 148 2.72 25.15 -1.62
C ASP A 148 3.15 26.39 -2.42
N ARG A 149 4.34 26.36 -3.05
CA ARG A 149 4.82 27.43 -3.96
C ARG A 149 4.03 27.49 -5.27
N HIS A 150 3.56 26.36 -5.77
CA HIS A 150 2.81 26.24 -7.03
C HIS A 150 1.28 26.29 -6.82
N ARG A 151 0.83 26.57 -5.60
CA ARG A 151 -0.59 26.65 -5.28
C ARG A 151 -1.24 27.86 -5.98
N ALA A 152 -2.23 27.60 -6.82
CA ALA A 152 -3.00 28.65 -7.45
C ALA A 152 -3.88 29.39 -6.43
N SER A 153 -4.25 30.64 -6.73
CA SER A 153 -5.15 31.45 -5.89
C SER A 153 -6.53 30.80 -5.68
N SER A 154 -6.96 29.92 -6.59
CA SER A 154 -8.18 29.10 -6.49
C SER A 154 -8.04 27.90 -5.55
N GLY A 155 -6.85 27.66 -4.98
CA GLY A 155 -6.55 26.54 -4.10
C GLY A 155 -6.17 25.23 -4.80
N GLY A 156 -6.17 25.21 -6.14
CA GLY A 156 -5.72 24.07 -6.95
C GLY A 156 -4.19 24.03 -7.18
N TYR A 157 -3.72 22.92 -7.75
CA TYR A 157 -2.31 22.72 -8.12
C TYR A 157 -2.19 22.45 -9.62
N ASP A 158 -1.28 23.17 -10.27
CA ASP A 158 -0.86 22.88 -11.64
C ASP A 158 0.24 21.81 -11.58
N TRP A 159 -0.15 20.55 -11.80
CA TRP A 159 0.76 19.41 -11.70
C TRP A 159 1.84 19.43 -12.78
N ASP A 160 1.56 19.95 -13.97
CA ASP A 160 2.55 20.01 -15.03
C ASP A 160 3.67 20.99 -14.67
N ARG A 161 3.33 22.14 -14.05
CA ARG A 161 4.33 23.06 -13.50
C ARG A 161 5.12 22.47 -12.34
N ILE A 162 4.46 21.73 -11.43
CA ILE A 162 5.13 21.06 -10.32
C ILE A 162 6.12 20.03 -10.84
N HIS A 163 5.75 19.24 -11.85
CA HIS A 163 6.63 18.24 -12.46
C HIS A 163 7.78 18.87 -13.24
N ALA A 164 7.58 20.06 -13.81
CA ALA A 164 8.64 20.82 -14.48
C ALA A 164 9.55 21.63 -13.52
N ASP A 165 9.23 21.68 -12.22
CA ASP A 165 10.06 22.37 -11.23
C ASP A 165 11.44 21.69 -11.12
N PRO A 166 12.56 22.44 -11.28
CA PRO A 166 13.91 21.87 -11.17
C PRO A 166 14.18 21.17 -9.83
N GLU A 167 13.57 21.64 -8.74
CA GLU A 167 13.68 21.01 -7.42
C GLU A 167 12.93 19.67 -7.38
N THR A 168 11.81 19.54 -8.08
CA THR A 168 11.12 18.26 -8.26
C THR A 168 12.02 17.27 -8.99
N HIS A 169 12.65 17.68 -10.09
CA HIS A 169 13.58 16.82 -10.85
C HIS A 169 14.81 16.41 -10.04
N ALA A 170 15.39 17.34 -9.28
CA ALA A 170 16.53 17.05 -8.42
C ALA A 170 16.14 16.06 -7.30
N LEU A 171 14.98 16.26 -6.67
CA LEU A 171 14.47 15.40 -5.61
C LEU A 171 14.21 13.97 -6.12
N THR A 172 13.54 13.83 -7.27
CA THR A 172 13.26 12.51 -7.85
C THR A 172 14.55 11.83 -8.28
N THR A 173 15.49 12.56 -8.89
CA THR A 173 16.79 12.01 -9.29
C THR A 173 17.57 11.50 -8.08
N ASP A 174 17.67 12.29 -7.00
CA ASP A 174 18.37 11.89 -5.76
C ASP A 174 17.78 10.59 -5.16
N VAL A 175 16.46 10.50 -5.10
CA VAL A 175 15.75 9.31 -4.61
C VAL A 175 16.02 8.11 -5.51
N LEU A 176 15.91 8.27 -6.83
CA LEU A 176 16.08 7.18 -7.77
C LEU A 176 17.52 6.65 -7.80
N VAL A 177 18.52 7.50 -7.54
CA VAL A 177 19.91 7.05 -7.34
C VAL A 177 20.02 6.12 -6.12
N VAL A 178 19.37 6.44 -5.00
CA VAL A 178 19.32 5.57 -3.82
C VAL A 178 18.61 4.25 -4.14
N VAL A 179 17.48 4.32 -4.85
CA VAL A 179 16.72 3.13 -5.27
C VAL A 179 17.57 2.25 -6.19
N ALA A 180 18.30 2.82 -7.16
CA ALA A 180 19.19 2.04 -8.02
C ALA A 180 20.28 1.31 -7.22
N HIS A 181 20.84 1.95 -6.19
CA HIS A 181 21.82 1.31 -5.32
C HIS A 181 21.22 0.14 -4.50
N TYR A 182 19.95 0.26 -4.08
CA TYR A 182 19.23 -0.84 -3.43
C TYR A 182 19.20 -2.11 -4.30
N PHE A 183 19.15 -1.97 -5.63
CA PHE A 183 19.17 -3.06 -6.60
C PHE A 183 20.58 -3.55 -6.99
N SER A 184 21.62 -3.28 -6.19
CA SER A 184 22.97 -3.82 -6.42
C SER A 184 23.01 -5.36 -6.49
N ALA A 185 22.19 -6.04 -5.67
CA ALA A 185 21.88 -7.46 -5.79
C ALA A 185 20.56 -7.67 -6.59
N PHE A 186 20.62 -7.37 -7.89
CA PHE A 186 19.44 -7.09 -8.72
C PHE A 186 18.35 -8.15 -8.66
N GLU A 187 18.69 -9.42 -8.92
CA GLU A 187 17.74 -10.54 -9.00
C GLU A 187 17.01 -10.72 -7.66
N HIS A 188 17.78 -10.83 -6.57
CA HIS A 188 17.24 -10.97 -5.23
C HIS A 188 16.32 -9.80 -4.83
N ARG A 189 16.71 -8.57 -5.20
CA ARG A 189 15.98 -7.35 -4.84
C ARG A 189 14.74 -7.13 -5.70
N ARG A 190 14.77 -7.54 -6.97
CA ARG A 190 13.60 -7.62 -7.83
C ARG A 190 12.59 -8.62 -7.29
N ASP A 191 13.04 -9.82 -6.92
CA ASP A 191 12.14 -10.85 -6.39
C ASP A 191 11.51 -10.42 -5.06
N TRP A 192 12.29 -9.76 -4.18
CA TRP A 192 11.77 -9.08 -2.99
C TRP A 192 10.72 -8.03 -3.34
N PHE A 193 10.99 -7.18 -4.34
CA PHE A 193 10.07 -6.12 -4.75
C PHE A 193 8.76 -6.70 -5.29
N LEU A 194 8.82 -7.69 -6.19
CA LEU A 194 7.65 -8.37 -6.73
C LEU A 194 6.80 -8.99 -5.61
N SER A 195 7.43 -9.70 -4.67
CA SER A 195 6.75 -10.33 -3.54
C SER A 195 6.08 -9.30 -2.62
N LEU A 196 6.80 -8.23 -2.26
CA LEU A 196 6.26 -7.17 -1.42
C LEU A 196 5.08 -6.46 -2.09
N VAL A 197 5.19 -6.13 -3.38
CA VAL A 197 4.13 -5.44 -4.09
C VAL A 197 2.91 -6.33 -4.25
N ASN A 198 3.09 -7.59 -4.66
CA ASN A 198 1.97 -8.51 -4.86
C ASN A 198 1.24 -8.87 -3.56
N SER A 199 1.94 -8.90 -2.43
CA SER A 199 1.31 -9.08 -1.10
C SER A 199 0.55 -7.86 -0.59
N HIS A 200 0.71 -6.69 -1.23
CA HIS A 200 0.10 -5.42 -0.85
C HIS A 200 -0.69 -4.77 -1.99
N LEU A 201 -1.19 -5.56 -2.95
CA LEU A 201 -2.09 -5.05 -3.98
C LEU A 201 -3.38 -4.56 -3.34
N ALA A 202 -3.92 -3.45 -3.84
CA ALA A 202 -5.26 -3.01 -3.44
C ALA A 202 -6.27 -4.14 -3.67
N PRO A 203 -7.33 -4.25 -2.87
CA PRO A 203 -8.42 -5.16 -3.15
C PRO A 203 -8.99 -4.91 -4.56
N ALA A 204 -9.23 -5.98 -5.31
CA ALA A 204 -9.93 -5.89 -6.58
C ALA A 204 -11.39 -5.50 -6.35
N GLN A 205 -11.97 -4.72 -7.25
CA GLN A 205 -13.41 -4.52 -7.24
C GLN A 205 -14.10 -5.79 -7.76
N PRO A 206 -15.27 -6.18 -7.20
CA PRO A 206 -16.01 -7.34 -7.70
C PRO A 206 -16.28 -7.21 -9.21
N GLY A 207 -15.91 -8.24 -9.97
CA GLY A 207 -16.08 -8.27 -11.42
C GLY A 207 -15.08 -7.42 -12.22
N SER A 208 -14.04 -6.84 -11.60
CA SER A 208 -13.03 -6.09 -12.32
C SER A 208 -12.11 -7.01 -13.15
N PRO A 209 -11.71 -6.59 -14.36
CA PRO A 209 -10.82 -7.37 -15.21
C PRO A 209 -9.42 -7.53 -14.62
N ASP A 210 -9.03 -6.68 -13.67
CA ASP A 210 -7.73 -6.75 -12.99
C ASP A 210 -7.78 -7.54 -11.67
N SER A 211 -8.83 -8.31 -11.43
CA SER A 211 -9.00 -9.07 -10.18
C SER A 211 -7.92 -10.12 -9.92
N THR A 212 -7.45 -10.78 -10.98
CA THR A 212 -6.35 -11.74 -10.96
C THR A 212 -5.00 -11.11 -11.31
N TRP A 213 -4.95 -9.80 -11.57
CA TRP A 213 -3.72 -9.12 -11.97
C TRP A 213 -2.68 -9.18 -10.85
N GLN A 214 -1.44 -9.45 -11.25
CA GLN A 214 -0.26 -9.39 -10.40
C GLN A 214 0.87 -8.68 -11.15
N LEU A 215 1.77 -8.06 -10.40
CA LEU A 215 3.00 -7.53 -10.94
C LEU A 215 3.91 -8.70 -11.34
N THR A 216 4.20 -8.80 -12.63
CA THR A 216 5.13 -9.78 -13.22
C THR A 216 6.51 -9.14 -13.43
N GLU A 217 7.50 -9.96 -13.78
CA GLU A 217 8.83 -9.48 -14.16
C GLU A 217 8.81 -8.53 -15.37
N THR A 218 8.00 -8.83 -16.38
CA THR A 218 7.81 -7.96 -17.56
C THR A 218 7.18 -6.62 -17.16
N SER A 219 6.10 -6.64 -16.38
CA SER A 219 5.44 -5.40 -15.93
C SER A 219 6.32 -4.60 -14.96
N PHE A 220 7.16 -5.27 -14.16
CA PHE A 220 8.19 -4.63 -13.36
C PHE A 220 9.22 -3.93 -14.25
N ALA A 221 9.72 -4.59 -15.30
CA ALA A 221 10.69 -4.00 -16.21
C ALA A 221 10.13 -2.73 -16.88
N GLU A 222 8.90 -2.78 -17.38
CA GLU A 222 8.21 -1.62 -17.96
C GLU A 222 8.05 -0.47 -16.95
N MET A 223 7.63 -0.78 -15.72
CA MET A 223 7.49 0.21 -14.66
C MET A 223 8.82 0.86 -14.30
N MET A 224 9.90 0.08 -14.13
CA MET A 224 11.22 0.58 -13.77
C MET A 224 11.85 1.38 -14.91
N ARG A 225 11.66 0.98 -16.18
CA ARG A 225 12.11 1.75 -17.34
C ARG A 225 11.45 3.12 -17.39
N ALA A 226 10.14 3.17 -17.19
CA ALA A 226 9.39 4.42 -17.15
C ALA A 226 9.81 5.29 -15.96
N LEU A 227 9.93 4.71 -14.76
CA LEU A 227 10.35 5.41 -13.55
C LEU A 227 11.75 6.03 -13.67
N PHE A 228 12.68 5.35 -14.32
CA PHE A 228 14.08 5.78 -14.44
C PHE A 228 14.43 6.48 -15.76
N ALA A 229 13.46 6.72 -16.64
CA ALA A 229 13.71 7.26 -17.99
C ALA A 229 14.55 8.56 -17.95
N ASP A 230 14.17 9.50 -17.09
CA ASP A 230 14.86 10.79 -16.95
C ASP A 230 16.28 10.63 -16.38
N VAL A 231 16.46 9.76 -15.38
CA VAL A 231 17.79 9.50 -14.79
C VAL A 231 18.70 8.86 -15.83
N ARG A 232 18.19 7.92 -16.62
CA ARG A 232 18.94 7.31 -17.73
C ARG A 232 19.35 8.37 -18.75
N ALA A 233 18.44 9.26 -19.15
CA ALA A 233 18.75 10.35 -20.07
C ALA A 233 19.85 11.27 -19.51
N GLN A 234 19.81 11.60 -18.22
CA GLN A 234 20.83 12.41 -17.56
C GLN A 234 22.20 11.71 -17.52
N VAL A 235 22.26 10.39 -17.25
CA VAL A 235 23.51 9.61 -17.26
C VAL A 235 24.20 9.67 -18.61
N VAL A 236 23.43 9.65 -19.69
CA VAL A 236 23.98 9.77 -21.06
C VAL A 236 24.36 11.21 -21.38
N ALA A 237 23.48 12.18 -21.08
CA ALA A 237 23.66 13.56 -21.52
C ALA A 237 24.70 14.33 -20.70
N ARG A 238 24.82 14.05 -19.39
CA ARG A 238 25.63 14.84 -18.44
C ARG A 238 26.41 13.98 -17.45
N PRO A 239 27.23 13.00 -17.93
CA PRO A 239 27.92 12.06 -17.06
C PRO A 239 28.90 12.72 -16.08
N VAL A 240 29.58 13.80 -16.48
CA VAL A 240 30.56 14.52 -15.64
C VAL A 240 29.88 15.22 -14.47
N GLU A 241 28.74 15.87 -14.70
CA GLU A 241 27.98 16.56 -13.66
C GLU A 241 27.46 15.58 -12.60
N LEU A 242 26.93 14.44 -13.05
CA LEU A 242 26.44 13.38 -12.16
C LEU A 242 27.56 12.78 -11.33
N ARG A 243 28.73 12.51 -11.93
CA ARG A 243 29.91 12.03 -11.20
C ARG A 243 30.40 13.03 -10.17
N ARG A 244 30.39 14.33 -10.49
CA ARG A 244 30.72 15.38 -9.52
C ARG A 244 29.74 15.42 -8.35
N ARG A 245 28.45 15.18 -8.59
CA ARG A 245 27.40 15.23 -7.56
C ARG A 245 27.37 13.98 -6.69
N TYR A 246 27.46 12.79 -7.28
CA TYR A 246 27.19 11.51 -6.61
C TYR A 246 28.42 10.64 -6.41
N GLY A 247 29.54 10.99 -7.05
CA GLY A 247 30.76 10.17 -7.08
C GLY A 247 30.75 9.11 -8.19
N GLU A 248 31.94 8.71 -8.63
CA GLU A 248 32.17 7.70 -9.67
C GLU A 248 31.43 6.39 -9.38
N HIS A 249 31.65 5.83 -8.19
CA HIS A 249 31.10 4.53 -7.81
C HIS A 249 29.56 4.49 -7.85
N THR A 250 28.91 5.58 -7.45
CA THR A 250 27.45 5.67 -7.46
C THR A 250 26.92 5.70 -8.89
N VAL A 251 27.55 6.49 -9.77
CA VAL A 251 27.15 6.56 -11.19
C VAL A 251 27.36 5.22 -11.88
N ASP A 252 28.46 4.52 -11.58
CA ASP A 252 28.72 3.18 -12.12
C ASP A 252 27.69 2.15 -11.64
N THR A 253 27.24 2.26 -10.38
CA THR A 253 26.17 1.41 -9.84
C THR A 253 24.84 1.66 -10.56
N VAL A 254 24.48 2.92 -10.78
CA VAL A 254 23.27 3.29 -11.54
C VAL A 254 23.35 2.76 -12.97
N ALA A 255 24.50 2.88 -13.63
CA ALA A 255 24.71 2.33 -14.97
C ALA A 255 24.64 0.79 -14.99
N ALA A 256 25.14 0.12 -13.94
CA ALA A 256 25.02 -1.33 -13.78
C ALA A 256 23.56 -1.76 -13.62
N PHE A 257 22.78 -1.04 -12.81
CA PHE A 257 21.35 -1.25 -12.67
C PHE A 257 20.63 -1.17 -14.03
N PHE A 258 20.94 -0.17 -14.85
CA PHE A 258 20.38 -0.05 -16.20
C PHE A 258 20.72 -1.22 -17.12
N ARG A 259 21.96 -1.71 -17.10
CA ARG A 259 22.35 -2.90 -17.87
C ARG A 259 21.57 -4.15 -17.45
N ARG A 260 21.30 -4.33 -16.15
CA ARG A 260 20.49 -5.44 -15.64
C ARG A 260 19.02 -5.31 -16.05
N LEU A 261 18.48 -4.10 -15.98
CA LEU A 261 17.10 -3.81 -16.41
C LEU A 261 16.88 -4.03 -17.92
N ASP A 262 17.91 -3.83 -18.74
CA ASP A 262 17.85 -4.07 -20.19
C ASP A 262 17.92 -5.56 -20.57
N GLN A 263 18.27 -6.44 -19.62
CA GLN A 263 18.30 -7.89 -19.80
C GLN A 263 16.97 -8.57 -19.46
N LEU A 264 16.00 -7.83 -18.92
CA LEU A 264 14.63 -8.28 -18.62
C LEU A 264 13.70 -8.11 -19.83
#